data_AF-A0A7X9UIK9-F1
#
_entry.id   AF-A0A7X9UIK9-F1
#
_cell.length_a   1.000
_cell.length_b   1.000
_cell.length_c   1.000
_cell.angle_alpha   90.00
_cell.angle_beta   90.00
_cell.angle_gamma   90.00
#
_symmetry.space_group_name_H-M   'P 1'
#
loop_
_entity.id
_entity.type
_entity.pdbx_description
1 polymer ?
#
loop_
_entity_poly.entity_id
_entity_poly.type
_entity_poly.pdbx_seq_one_letter_code
_entity_poly.pdbx_strand_id
1 'polypeptide(L)' 'MNFEITDEMMNFIRAWDSCVAMDATGAKFEYIFIPTSLGLVTQVRCDVCKRVLDLSDNL' A
#
# COMPACT_ATOMS: atom_id res chain seq x y z
N MET A 1 15.74 21.80 -14.49
CA MET A 1 14.31 21.48 -14.66
C MET A 1 13.77 21.29 -13.26
N ASN A 2 12.89 22.19 -12.81
CA ASN A 2 12.34 22.12 -11.46
C ASN A 2 11.05 21.33 -11.54
N PHE A 3 10.93 20.32 -10.68
CA PHE A 3 9.68 19.59 -10.50
C PHE A 3 8.84 20.35 -9.48
N GLU A 4 7.68 20.86 -9.89
CA GLU A 4 6.72 21.53 -9.01
C GLU A 4 5.53 20.60 -8.77
N ILE A 5 5.21 20.38 -7.49
CA ILE A 5 4.06 19.58 -7.10
C ILE A 5 2.81 20.43 -7.30
N THR A 6 1.85 19.95 -8.10
CA THR A 6 0.59 20.66 -8.32
C THR A 6 -0.34 20.51 -7.11
N ASP A 7 -1.30 21.43 -6.98
CA ASP A 7 -2.33 21.34 -5.94
C ASP A 7 -3.15 20.05 -6.01
N GLU A 8 -3.38 19.54 -7.23
CA GLU A 8 -4.05 18.26 -7.45
C GLU A 8 -3.25 17.10 -6.85
N MET A 9 -1.94 17.04 -7.11
CA MET A 9 -1.06 16.04 -6.53
C MET A 9 -1.04 16.12 -5.00
N MET A 10 -1.00 17.34 -4.44
CA MET A 10 -1.07 17.54 -2.99
C MET A 10 -2.39 17.02 -2.40
N ASN A 11 -3.52 17.16 -3.10
CA ASN A 11 -4.80 16.63 -2.65
C ASN A 11 -4.80 15.09 -2.62
N PHE A 12 -4.22 14.45 -3.64
CA PHE A 12 -4.03 12.99 -3.64
C PHE A 12 -3.13 12.52 -2.50
N ILE A 13 -2.01 13.20 -2.26
CA ILE A 13 -1.09 12.89 -1.16
C ILE A 13 -1.82 13.02 0.18
N ARG A 14 -2.53 14.13 0.43
CA ARG A 14 -3.28 14.33 1.68
C ARG A 14 -4.37 13.28 1.90
N ALA A 15 -5.10 12.91 0.85
CA ALA A 15 -6.08 11.84 0.94
C ALA A 15 -5.42 10.49 1.27
N TRP A 16 -4.25 10.23 0.69
CA TRP A 16 -3.48 9.02 0.99
C TRP A 16 -2.94 9.03 2.42
N ASP A 17 -2.41 10.15 2.90
CA ASP A 17 -1.84 10.34 4.24
C ASP A 17 -2.88 10.41 5.36
N SER A 18 -4.15 10.71 5.03
CA SER A 18 -5.27 10.69 5.99
C SER A 18 -5.51 9.33 6.67
N CYS A 19 -4.90 8.29 6.12
CA CYS A 19 -4.99 6.92 6.57
C CYS A 19 -3.97 6.68 7.70
N VAL A 20 -4.40 6.90 8.95
CA VAL A 20 -3.62 6.78 10.18
C VAL A 20 -3.38 5.31 10.54
N ALA A 21 -2.11 4.87 10.59
CA ALA A 21 -1.73 3.50 10.93
C ALA A 21 -2.30 3.08 12.30
N MET A 22 -2.93 1.90 12.35
CA MET A 22 -3.67 1.42 13.52
C MET A 22 -2.87 0.45 14.41
N ASP A 23 -1.70 -0.01 13.96
CA ASP A 23 -0.93 -1.02 14.65
C ASP A 23 0.15 -0.44 15.58
N ALA A 24 0.63 -1.25 16.52
CA ALA A 24 1.62 -0.83 17.51
C ALA A 24 3.01 -0.53 16.90
N THR A 25 3.23 -0.86 15.63
CA THR A 25 4.49 -0.60 14.93
C THR A 25 4.46 0.70 14.13
N GLY A 26 3.30 1.34 13.99
CA GLY A 26 3.09 2.48 13.10
C GLY A 26 3.12 2.10 11.62
N ALA A 27 3.12 0.80 11.31
CA ALA A 27 3.10 0.29 9.95
C ALA A 27 1.67 0.35 9.41
N LYS A 28 1.51 1.12 8.34
CA LYS A 28 0.24 1.27 7.64
C LYS A 28 -0.07 0.07 6.74
N PHE A 29 0.97 -0.66 6.33
CA PHE A 29 0.90 -1.73 5.35
C PHE A 29 1.58 -2.99 5.87
N GLU A 30 0.87 -4.11 5.77
CA GLU A 30 1.38 -5.45 6.01
C GLU A 30 1.73 -6.10 4.67
N TYR A 31 2.94 -6.65 4.57
CA TYR A 31 3.39 -7.41 3.41
C TYR A 31 3.22 -8.91 3.71
N ILE A 32 2.41 -9.58 2.90
CA ILE A 32 2.05 -10.98 3.08
C ILE A 32 2.69 -11.77 1.93
N PHE A 33 3.45 -12.80 2.30
CA PHE A 33 4.14 -13.69 1.36
C PHE A 33 3.58 -15.10 1.54
N ILE A 34 2.90 -15.61 0.51
CA ILE A 34 2.25 -16.93 0.54
C ILE A 34 2.96 -17.83 -0.48
N PRO A 35 3.84 -18.75 -0.04
CA PRO A 35 4.44 -19.72 -0.94
C PRO A 35 3.39 -20.71 -1.43
N THR A 36 3.38 -20.98 -2.73
CA THR A 36 2.50 -21.94 -3.39
C THR A 36 3.33 -22.95 -4.20
N SER A 37 2.68 -23.98 -4.74
CA SER A 37 3.34 -24.93 -5.65
C SER A 37 3.71 -24.33 -7.01
N LEU A 38 3.15 -23.18 -7.37
CA LEU A 38 3.39 -22.49 -8.65
C LEU A 38 4.35 -21.30 -8.50
N GLY A 39 4.55 -20.80 -7.29
CA GLY A 39 5.43 -19.66 -7.04
C GLY A 39 5.16 -18.99 -5.69
N LEU A 40 5.26 -17.66 -5.67
CA LEU A 40 5.07 -16.86 -4.46
C LEU A 40 3.99 -15.80 -4.72
N VAL A 41 2.88 -15.90 -4.00
CA VAL A 41 1.86 -14.86 -3.99
C VAL A 41 2.34 -13.75 -3.04
N THR A 42 2.36 -12.52 -3.52
CA THR A 42 2.74 -11.33 -2.74
C THR A 42 1.56 -10.38 -2.64
N GLN A 43 1.14 -10.08 -1.42
CA GLN A 43 0.02 -9.18 -1.16
C GLN A 43 0.45 -8.06 -0.22
N VAL A 44 -0.17 -6.89 -0.42
CA VAL A 44 -0.02 -5.74 0.48
C VAL A 44 -1.39 -5.42 1.05
N ARG A 45 -1.54 -5.53 2.38
CA ARG A 45 -2.77 -5.17 3.08
C ARG A 45 -2.59 -3.84 3.80
N CYS A 46 -3.52 -2.91 3.57
CA CYS A 46 -3.60 -1.69 4.38
C CYS A 46 -4.32 -1.99 5.69
N ASP A 47 -3.69 -1.74 6.83
CA ASP A 47 -4.28 -2.06 8.14
C ASP A 47 -5.38 -1.10 8.58
N VAL A 48 -5.50 0.05 7.93
CA VAL A 48 -6.49 1.07 8.26
C VAL A 48 -7.78 0.87 7.45
N CYS A 49 -7.67 0.77 6.12
CA CYS A 49 -8.83 0.63 5.24
C CYS A 49 -9.12 -0.82 4.83
N LYS A 50 -8.30 -1.77 5.28
CA LYS A 50 -8.41 -3.22 5.04
C LYS A 50 -8.43 -3.64 3.57
N ARG A 51 -8.04 -2.74 2.66
CA ARG A 51 -7.84 -3.07 1.23
C ARG A 51 -6.62 -3.95 1.07
N VAL A 52 -6.72 -4.94 0.18
CA VAL A 52 -5.64 -5.82 -0.21
C VAL A 52 -5.30 -5.52 -1.67
N LEU A 53 -4.02 -5.29 -1.94
CA LEU A 53 -3.45 -5.21 -3.26
C LEU A 53 -2.68 -6.51 -3.52
N ASP A 54 -3.09 -7.25 -4.54
CA ASP A 54 -2.33 -8.41 -5.02
C ASP A 54 -1.27 -7.93 -6.02
N LEU A 55 -0.01 -8.24 -5.74
CA LEU A 55 1.15 -7.91 -6.58
C LEU A 55 1.68 -9.14 -7.33
N SER A 56 0.98 -10.27 -7.22
CA SER A 56 1.33 -11.48 -7.94
C SER A 56 0.87 -11.30 -9.38
N ASP A 57 1.77 -10.92 -10.27
CA ASP A 57 1.50 -10.90 -11.71
C ASP A 57 1.22 -12.34 -12.17
N ASN A 58 -0.06 -12.66 -12.40
CA ASN A 58 -0.56 -13.86 -13.09
C ASN A 58 0.18 -15.18 -12.77
N LEU A 59 0.12 -15.65 -11.52
CA LEU A 59 0.41 -17.06 -11.21
C LEU A 59 -0.67 -18.00 -11.76
#